data_AF-L7LJQ5-F1
#
_entry.id   AF-L7LJQ5-F1
#
_cell.length_a   1.000
_cell.length_b   1.000
_cell.length_c   1.000
_cell.angle_alpha   90.00
_cell.angle_beta   90.00
_cell.angle_gamma   90.00
#
_symmetry.space_group_name_H-M   'P 1'
#
loop_
_entity.id
_entity.type
_entity.pdbx_description
1 polymer ?
#
loop_
_entity_poly.entity_id
_entity_poly.type
_entity_poly.pdbx_seq_one_letter_code
_entity_poly.pdbx_strand_id
1 'polypeptide(L)'
;MITMSSDLLERIEDRSITMPRLVAVRLAGKPVTYAELADEIACRLEAGGYSDHSANAALFAALMNLLPYRLRTVGPHEDLRIVSSAIRWLNAYHGTGVEERRLQSVS
;
A
#
# COMPACT_ATOMS: atom_id res chain seq x y z
N MET A 1 -4.31 -9.79 16.10
CA MET A 1 -4.60 -8.37 15.83
C MET A 1 -3.29 -7.79 15.30
N ILE A 2 -3.19 -7.52 13.99
CA ILE A 2 -1.95 -7.00 13.40
C ILE A 2 -1.99 -5.49 13.59
N THR A 3 -1.16 -4.96 14.48
CA THR A 3 -0.94 -3.52 14.61
C THR A 3 -0.22 -3.06 13.35
N MET A 4 -0.93 -2.45 12.40
CA MET A 4 -0.30 -1.72 11.30
C MET A 4 0.23 -0.42 11.88
N SER A 5 1.55 -0.37 12.03
CA SER A 5 2.31 0.74 12.58
C SER A 5 2.44 1.85 11.52
N SER A 6 2.44 3.11 11.93
CA SER A 6 2.81 4.31 11.15
C SER A 6 3.94 4.04 10.12
N ASP A 7 4.89 3.18 10.51
CA ASP A 7 6.01 2.65 9.74
C ASP A 7 5.70 2.22 8.29
N LEU A 8 4.55 1.61 7.99
CA LEU A 8 4.25 1.22 6.61
C LEU A 8 3.95 2.44 5.73
N LEU A 9 3.15 3.39 6.24
CA LEU A 9 2.81 4.59 5.47
C LEU A 9 4.04 5.48 5.29
N GLU A 10 4.84 5.65 6.34
CA GLU A 10 6.10 6.39 6.27
C GLU A 10 7.04 5.79 5.21
N ARG A 11 7.14 4.45 5.11
CA ARG A 11 7.95 3.80 4.06
C ARG A 11 7.34 3.94 2.66
N ILE A 12 6.01 3.98 2.53
CA ILE A 12 5.36 4.23 1.25
C ILE A 12 5.63 5.67 0.80
N GLU A 13 5.57 6.63 1.72
CA GLU A 13 5.90 8.03 1.49
C GLU A 13 7.38 8.22 1.15
N ASP A 14 8.30 7.65 1.93
CA ASP A 14 9.74 7.70 1.63
C ASP A 14 10.04 7.14 0.23
N ARG A 15 9.44 6.00 -0.13
CA ARG A 15 9.61 5.40 -1.46
C ARG A 15 8.91 6.17 -2.56
N SER A 16 7.84 6.92 -2.28
CA SER A 16 7.21 7.77 -3.28
C SER A 16 8.14 8.94 -3.66
N ILE A 17 8.93 9.42 -2.70
CA ILE A 17 9.91 10.49 -2.91
C ILE A 17 11.19 9.94 -3.57
N THR A 18 11.74 8.85 -3.04
CA THR A 18 13.04 8.31 -3.47
C THR A 18 12.96 7.44 -4.73
N MET A 19 11.84 6.73 -4.92
CA MET A 19 11.63 5.77 -6.01
C MET A 19 10.21 5.87 -6.61
N PRO A 20 9.77 7.05 -7.08
CA PRO A 20 8.36 7.31 -7.45
C PRO A 20 7.80 6.35 -8.49
N ARG A 21 8.63 5.90 -9.45
CA ARG A 21 8.24 5.04 -10.56
C ARG A 21 8.33 3.54 -10.24
N LEU A 22 8.86 3.17 -9.08
CA LEU A 22 8.95 1.77 -8.67
C LEU A 22 7.55 1.25 -8.36
N VAL A 23 7.26 0.03 -8.83
CA VAL A 23 5.97 -0.62 -8.59
C VAL A 23 5.89 -1.05 -7.13
N ALA A 24 4.92 -0.51 -6.39
CA ALA A 24 4.63 -0.89 -5.01
C ALA A 24 3.83 -2.20 -4.95
N VAL A 25 2.81 -2.30 -5.80
CA VAL A 25 1.92 -3.48 -5.85
C VAL A 25 1.31 -3.65 -7.24
N ARG A 26 0.87 -4.88 -7.55
CA ARG A 26 0.06 -5.15 -8.74
C ARG A 26 -1.36 -5.49 -8.33
N LEU A 27 -2.29 -4.60 -8.64
CA LEU A 27 -3.72 -4.81 -8.39
C LEU A 27 -4.33 -5.48 -9.62
N ALA A 28 -4.54 -6.81 -9.50
CA ALA A 28 -5.08 -7.65 -10.57
C ALA A 28 -4.40 -7.43 -11.93
N GLY A 29 -3.07 -7.47 -11.91
CA GLY A 29 -2.22 -7.30 -13.09
C GLY A 29 -1.86 -5.85 -13.42
N LYS A 30 -2.65 -4.86 -12.97
CA LYS A 30 -2.31 -3.44 -13.14
C LYS A 30 -1.19 -3.05 -12.16
N PRO A 31 -0.02 -2.58 -12.65
CA PRO A 31 1.00 -2.04 -11.77
C PRO A 31 0.51 -0.73 -11.14
N VAL A 32 0.78 -0.57 -9.85
CA VAL A 32 0.58 0.65 -9.08
C VAL A 32 1.94 1.03 -8.51
N THR A 33 2.38 2.25 -8.82
CA THR A 33 3.67 2.79 -8.37
C THR A 33 3.59 3.36 -6.95
N TYR A 34 4.75 3.57 -6.30
CA TYR A 34 4.79 4.22 -4.99
C TYR A 34 4.25 5.66 -5.04
N ALA A 35 4.51 6.41 -6.11
CA ALA A 35 3.94 7.75 -6.30
C ALA A 35 2.40 7.70 -6.38
N GLU A 36 1.85 6.88 -7.28
CA GLU A 36 0.39 6.75 -7.42
C GLU A 36 -0.30 6.28 -6.14
N LEU A 37 0.34 5.38 -5.39
CA LEU A 37 -0.20 4.88 -4.14
C LEU A 37 -0.16 5.96 -3.05
N ALA A 38 0.94 6.69 -2.91
CA ALA A 38 1.09 7.74 -1.92
C ALA A 38 0.15 8.92 -2.19
N ASP A 39 0.03 9.36 -3.45
CA ASP A 39 -0.88 10.43 -3.85
C ASP A 39 -2.34 10.09 -3.49
N GLU A 40 -2.78 8.86 -3.79
CA GLU A 40 -4.13 8.44 -3.47
C GLU A 40 -4.34 8.33 -1.95
N ILE A 41 -3.36 7.82 -1.18
CA ILE A 41 -3.44 7.80 0.29
C ILE A 41 -3.57 9.21 0.86
N ALA A 42 -2.74 10.15 0.39
CA ALA A 42 -2.79 11.55 0.82
C ALA A 42 -4.16 12.18 0.52
N CYS A 43 -4.70 11.99 -0.69
CA CYS A 43 -6.05 12.45 -1.03
C CYS A 43 -7.12 11.91 -0.07
N ARG A 44 -7.00 10.66 0.42
CA ARG A 44 -7.97 10.08 1.38
C ARG A 44 -7.80 10.59 2.79
N LEU A 45 -6.57 10.86 3.22
CA LEU A 45 -6.29 11.45 4.53
C LEU A 45 -6.80 12.90 4.60
N GLU A 46 -6.54 13.69 3.55
CA GLU A 46 -7.02 15.07 3.43
C GLU A 46 -8.55 15.16 3.40
N ALA A 47 -9.21 14.28 2.63
CA ALA A 47 -10.67 14.27 2.51
C ALA A 47 -11.41 13.81 3.78
N GLY A 48 -10.71 13.18 4.73
CA GLY A 48 -11.34 12.47 5.84
C GLY A 48 -11.04 12.99 7.25
N GLY A 49 -10.17 13.99 7.41
CA GLY A 49 -9.93 14.64 8.72
C GLY A 49 -9.43 13.67 9.80
N TYR A 50 -8.49 12.82 9.44
CA TYR A 50 -8.34 11.47 9.96
C TYR A 50 -7.10 11.35 10.89
N SER A 51 -7.28 10.91 12.14
CA SER A 51 -6.20 10.62 13.14
C SER A 51 -5.58 9.23 12.95
N ASP A 52 -4.47 8.86 13.59
CA ASP A 52 -3.69 7.59 13.36
C ASP A 52 -4.50 6.28 13.11
N HIS A 53 -5.69 6.11 13.68
CA HIS A 53 -6.59 4.98 13.36
C HIS A 53 -7.11 4.97 11.91
N SER A 54 -6.87 6.04 11.16
CA SER A 54 -7.28 6.29 9.79
C SER A 54 -6.30 5.82 8.74
N ALA A 55 -5.04 5.56 9.11
CA ALA A 55 -3.98 5.18 8.18
C ALA A 55 -4.36 3.93 7.38
N ASN A 56 -4.88 2.92 8.07
CA ASN A 56 -5.31 1.66 7.46
C ASN A 56 -6.58 1.84 6.61
N ALA A 57 -7.49 2.70 7.06
CA ALA A 57 -8.70 3.02 6.32
C ALA A 57 -8.38 3.79 5.04
N ALA A 58 -7.43 4.74 5.10
CA ALA A 58 -6.93 5.49 3.97
C ALA A 58 -6.21 4.59 2.96
N LEU A 59 -5.31 3.71 3.42
CA LEU A 59 -4.66 2.72 2.56
C LEU A 59 -5.68 1.79 1.88
N PHE A 60 -6.62 1.26 2.66
CA PHE A 60 -7.67 0.40 2.12
C PHE A 60 -8.52 1.14 1.07
N ALA A 61 -8.97 2.36 1.39
CA ALA A 61 -9.76 3.20 0.47
C ALA A 61 -8.97 3.56 -0.79
N ALA A 62 -7.67 3.85 -0.65
CA ALA A 62 -6.78 4.14 -1.77
C ALA A 62 -6.65 2.94 -2.70
N LEU A 63 -6.38 1.75 -2.16
CA LEU A 63 -6.29 0.52 -2.95
C LEU A 63 -7.61 0.17 -3.64
N MET A 64 -8.74 0.34 -2.95
CA MET A 64 -10.07 0.22 -3.55
C MET A 64 -10.27 1.21 -4.69
N ASN A 65 -9.76 2.44 -4.57
CA ASN A 65 -9.87 3.43 -5.63
C ASN A 65 -9.01 3.09 -6.86
N LEU A 66 -7.82 2.54 -6.62
CA LEU A 66 -6.85 2.18 -7.65
C LEU A 66 -7.19 0.87 -8.38
N LEU A 67 -8.13 0.08 -7.85
CA LEU A 67 -8.65 -1.11 -8.53
C LEU A 67 -9.19 -0.76 -9.93
N PRO A 68 -8.82 -1.53 -10.97
CA PRO A 68 -9.36 -1.35 -12.30
C PRO A 68 -10.90 -1.45 -12.31
N TYR A 69 -11.57 -0.50 -12.95
CA TYR A 69 -13.05 -0.49 -13.08
C TYR A 69 -13.65 -1.79 -13.61
N ARG A 70 -12.91 -2.56 -14.42
CA ARG A 70 -13.35 -3.86 -14.97
C ARG A 70 -13.44 -4.98 -13.94
N LEU A 71 -12.89 -4.79 -12.73
CA LEU A 71 -12.90 -5.78 -11.65
C LEU A 71 -13.91 -5.46 -10.55
N ARG A 72 -14.26 -4.18 -10.39
CA ARG A 72 -15.38 -3.73 -9.55
C ARG A 72 -16.74 -4.32 -9.95
N THR A 73 -16.79 -5.06 -11.06
CA THR A 73 -17.98 -5.71 -11.61
C THR A 73 -18.01 -7.24 -11.42
N VAL A 74 -16.94 -7.86 -10.89
CA VAL A 74 -16.90 -9.32 -10.65
C VAL A 74 -17.60 -9.67 -9.33
N GLY A 75 -17.50 -8.79 -8.33
CA GLY A 75 -18.26 -8.89 -7.08
C GLY A 75 -17.46 -8.42 -5.86
N PRO A 76 -18.13 -7.91 -4.82
CA PRO A 76 -17.49 -7.24 -3.68
C PRO A 76 -16.52 -8.14 -2.89
N HIS A 77 -16.72 -9.46 -2.89
CA HIS A 77 -15.82 -10.40 -2.22
C HIS A 77 -14.46 -10.51 -2.92
N GLU A 78 -14.44 -10.43 -4.25
CA GLU A 78 -13.21 -10.53 -5.03
C GLU A 78 -12.36 -9.26 -4.87
N ASP A 79 -13.01 -8.09 -4.86
CA ASP A 79 -12.36 -6.81 -4.57
C ASP A 79 -11.68 -6.82 -3.19
N LEU A 80 -12.40 -7.28 -2.17
CA LEU A 80 -11.86 -7.43 -0.81
C LEU A 80 -10.68 -8.40 -0.75
N ARG A 81 -10.73 -9.50 -1.51
CA ARG A 81 -9.65 -10.49 -1.59
C ARG A 81 -8.39 -9.90 -2.22
N ILE A 82 -8.53 -9.13 -3.29
CA ILE A 82 -7.41 -8.47 -3.97
C ILE A 82 -6.78 -7.42 -3.05
N VAL A 83 -7.58 -6.55 -2.45
CA VAL A 83 -7.07 -5.47 -1.57
C VAL A 83 -6.44 -6.02 -0.31
N SER A 84 -7.05 -7.01 0.34
CA SER A 84 -6.44 -7.65 1.53
C SER A 84 -5.11 -8.36 1.20
N SER A 85 -5.00 -8.96 0.00
CA SER A 85 -3.74 -9.54 -0.47
C SER A 85 -2.68 -8.48 -0.74
N ALA A 86 -3.06 -7.33 -1.31
CA ALA A 86 -2.18 -6.19 -1.52
C ALA A 86 -1.64 -5.61 -0.20
N ILE A 87 -2.52 -5.39 0.78
CA ILE A 87 -2.13 -4.92 2.12
C ILE A 87 -1.17 -5.91 2.78
N ARG A 88 -1.45 -7.21 2.69
CA ARG A 88 -0.55 -8.25 3.24
C ARG A 88 0.81 -8.23 2.54
N TRP A 89 0.84 -8.09 1.22
CA TRP A 89 2.08 -7.98 0.45
C TRP A 89 2.90 -6.77 0.87
N LEU A 90 2.28 -5.59 0.98
CA LEU A 90 2.95 -4.36 1.41
C LEU A 90 3.52 -4.51 2.84
N ASN A 91 2.74 -5.07 3.77
CA ASN A 91 3.24 -5.34 5.12
C ASN A 91 4.39 -6.36 5.14
N ALA A 92 4.31 -7.43 4.34
CA ALA A 92 5.36 -8.44 4.28
C ALA A 92 6.64 -7.89 3.66
N TYR A 93 6.56 -7.21 2.52
CA TYR A 93 7.70 -6.67 1.80
C TYR A 93 8.42 -5.56 2.57
N HIS A 94 7.68 -4.80 3.40
CA HIS A 94 8.24 -3.75 4.25
C HIS A 94 8.67 -4.27 5.64
N GLY A 95 8.04 -5.33 6.16
CA GLY A 95 8.39 -5.95 7.45
C GLY A 95 9.54 -6.96 7.35
N THR A 96 9.78 -7.53 6.18
CA THR A 96 11.04 -8.23 5.90
C THR A 96 12.07 -7.17 5.57
N GLY A 97 12.99 -6.88 6.50
CA GLY A 97 14.23 -6.14 6.24
C GLY A 97 15.11 -6.88 5.25
N VAL A 98 14.66 -7.07 4.01
CA VAL A 98 15.44 -7.67 2.92
C VAL A 98 16.63 -6.79 2.58
N GLU A 99 16.55 -5.48 2.86
CA GLU A 99 17.71 -4.58 2.87
C GLU A 99 18.63 -4.79 4.09
N GLU A 100 18.10 -4.91 5.32
CA GLU A 100 18.92 -5.15 6.52
C GLU A 100 19.64 -6.51 6.49
N ARG A 101 18.99 -7.58 6.03
CA ARG A 101 19.64 -8.91 5.91
C ARG A 101 20.70 -8.94 4.81
N ARG A 102 20.58 -8.12 3.77
CA ARG A 102 21.63 -8.02 2.74
C ARG A 102 22.87 -7.32 3.27
N LEU A 103 22.71 -6.28 4.10
CA LEU A 103 23.83 -5.58 4.72
C LEU A 103 24.54 -6.45 5.77
N GLN A 104 23.79 -7.26 6.53
CA GLN A 104 24.36 -8.19 7.52
C GLN A 104 25.04 -9.43 6.91
N SER A 105 24.74 -9.78 5.66
CA SER A 105 25.37 -10.93 4.99
C SER A 105 26.65 -10.57 4.22
N VAL A 106 27.05 -9.29 4.22
CA VAL A 106 28.24 -8.76 3.52
C VAL A 106 29.23 -8.10 4.52
N SER A 107 28.99 -8.23 5.83
CA SER A 107 29.95 -7.81 6.87
C SER A 107 30.72 -9.00 7.43
#